data_AF-A0A966FVT2-F1
#
_entry.id   AF-A0A966FVT2-F1
#
_cell.length_a   1.000
_cell.length_b   1.000
_cell.length_c   1.000
_cell.angle_alpha   90.00
_cell.angle_beta   90.00
_cell.angle_gamma   90.00
#
_symmetry.space_group_name_H-M   'P 1'
#
loop_
_entity.id
_entity.type
_entity.pdbx_description
1 polymer ?
#
loop_
_entity_poly.entity_id
_entity_poly.type
_entity_poly.pdbx_seq_one_letter_code
_entity_poly.pdbx_strand_id
1 'polypeptide(L)' 'MGRLSGITVVDLTQYLPGPMMTVMMADHGARVIKIEPA' A
#
# COMPACT_ATOMS: atom_id res chain seq x y z
N MET A 1 -0.94 -1.23 -17.95
CA MET A 1 -0.95 -0.29 -16.82
C MET A 1 -1.87 -0.86 -15.75
N GLY A 2 -1.42 -0.93 -14.50
CA GLY A 2 -2.25 -1.41 -13.38
C GLY A 2 -3.34 -0.40 -13.04
N ARG A 3 -4.44 -0.85 -12.42
CA ARG A 3 -5.60 0.02 -12.12
C ARG A 3 -5.26 1.20 -11.21
N LEU A 4 -4.20 1.08 -10.42
CA LEU A 4 -3.73 2.09 -9.47
C LEU A 4 -2.41 2.76 -9.89
N SER A 5 -1.98 2.57 -11.15
CA SER A 5 -0.78 3.23 -11.67
C SER A 5 -0.86 4.75 -11.51
N GLY A 6 0.21 5.35 -10.98
CA GLY A 6 0.29 6.79 -10.71
C GLY A 6 -0.21 7.22 -9.33
N ILE A 7 -0.84 6.33 -8.56
CA ILE A 7 -1.27 6.61 -7.19
C ILE A 7 -0.11 6.36 -6.21
N THR A 8 0.10 7.29 -5.28
CA THR A 8 0.98 7.11 -4.12
C THR A 8 0.15 6.89 -2.86
N VAL A 9 0.48 5.86 -2.08
CA VAL A 9 -0.20 5.51 -0.84
C VAL A 9 0.80 5.60 0.31
N VAL A 10 0.42 6.27 1.39
CA VAL A 10 1.13 6.22 2.67
C VAL A 10 0.40 5.23 3.57
N ASP A 11 1.06 4.13 3.90
CA ASP A 11 0.50 3.05 4.71
C ASP A 11 0.90 3.23 6.19
N LEU A 12 -0.08 3.58 7.02
CA LEU A 12 0.02 3.71 8.48
C LEU A 12 -0.64 2.55 9.22
N THR A 13 -1.10 1.53 8.49
CA THR A 13 -1.86 0.43 9.06
C THR A 13 -0.96 -0.50 9.87
N GLN A 14 -1.54 -1.36 10.71
CA GLN A 14 -0.79 -2.34 11.50
C GLN A 14 -1.46 -3.71 11.42
N TYR A 15 -0.71 -4.73 11.83
CA TYR A 15 -1.16 -6.13 11.86
C TYR A 15 -1.61 -6.62 10.49
N LEU A 16 -2.64 -7.45 10.39
CA LEU A 16 -2.92 -8.19 9.15
C LEU A 16 -3.81 -7.45 8.13
N PRO A 17 -4.97 -6.87 8.49
CA PRO A 17 -5.94 -6.46 7.47
C PRO A 17 -5.47 -5.27 6.63
N GLY A 18 -4.75 -4.32 7.23
CA GLY A 18 -4.25 -3.13 6.54
C GLY A 18 -3.10 -3.43 5.59
N PRO A 19 -1.99 -4.05 6.05
CA PRO A 19 -0.88 -4.43 5.19
C PRO A 19 -1.29 -5.39 4.06
N MET A 20 -2.26 -6.28 4.30
CA MET A 20 -2.79 -7.14 3.23
C MET A 20 -3.47 -6.31 2.13
N MET A 21 -4.24 -5.29 2.52
CA MET A 21 -4.90 -4.39 1.57
C MET A 21 -3.89 -3.56 0.77
N THR A 22 -2.87 -3.00 1.42
CA THR A 22 -1.87 -2.17 0.73
C THR A 22 -0.93 -2.99 -0.16
N VAL A 23 -0.67 -4.25 0.16
CA VAL A 23 -0.01 -5.21 -0.76
C VAL A 23 -0.82 -5.39 -2.04
N MET A 24 -2.13 -5.65 -1.92
CA MET A 24 -3.00 -5.75 -3.11
C MET A 24 -3.01 -4.45 -3.92
N MET A 25 -2.92 -3.28 -3.28
CA MET A 25 -2.80 -2.00 -4.00
C MET A 25 -1.49 -1.90 -4.78
N ALA A 26 -0.38 -2.37 -4.21
CA ALA A 26 0.92 -2.42 -4.88
C ALA A 26 0.88 -3.35 -6.11
N ASP A 27 0.24 -4.51 -6.00
CA ASP A 27 0.03 -5.44 -7.13
C ASP A 27 -0.76 -4.80 -8.28
N HIS A 28 -1.67 -3.88 -7.96
CA HIS A 28 -2.42 -3.10 -8.93
C HIS A 28 -1.70 -1.83 -9.43
N GLY A 29 -0.42 -1.66 -9.07
CA GLY A 29 0.46 -0.63 -9.59
C GLY A 29 0.56 0.65 -8.76
N ALA A 30 0.06 0.66 -7.52
CA ALA A 30 0.26 1.78 -6.61
C ALA A 30 1.70 1.82 -6.07
N ARG A 31 2.23 3.03 -5.83
CA ARG A 31 3.47 3.23 -5.07
C ARG A 31 3.14 3.33 -3.58
N VAL A 32 3.36 2.26 -2.84
CA VAL A 32 3.06 2.18 -1.40
C VAL A 32 4.32 2.50 -0.58
N ILE A 33 4.20 3.42 0.37
CA ILE A 33 5.26 3.76 1.34
C ILE A 33 4.76 3.34 2.72
N LYS A 34 5.42 2.35 3.33
CA LYS A 34 5.11 1.90 4.68
C LYS A 34 5.76 2.80 5.73
N ILE A 35 5.00 3.23 6.72
CA ILE A 35 5.51 3.90 7.91
C ILE A 35 5.36 2.95 9.09
N GLU A 36 6.46 2.70 9.78
CA GLU A 36 6.51 1.91 11.01
C GLU A 36 6.80 2.82 12.21
N PRO A 37 6.29 2.50 13.41
CA PRO A 37 6.69 3.17 14.64
C PRO A 37 8.21 3.07 14.89
N ALA A 38 8.76 4.05 15.62
CA ALA A 38 10.16 4.05 16.06
C ALA A 38 10.46 2.99 17.12
#